data_AF-A0A6L4Z8H7-F1
#
_entry.id   AF-A0A6L4Z8H7-F1
#
_cell.length_a   1.000
_cell.length_b   1.000
_cell.length_c   1.000
_cell.angle_alpha   90.00
_cell.angle_beta   90.00
_cell.angle_gamma   90.00
#
_symmetry.space_group_name_H-M   'P 1'
#
loop_
_entity.id
_entity.type
_entity.pdbx_description
1 polymer ?
#
loop_
_entity_poly.entity_id
_entity_poly.type
_entity_poly.pdbx_seq_one_letter_code
_entity_poly.pdbx_strand_id
1 'polypeptide(L)'
;RKTEIDQIGSLPMIKLFEEPLQGPKRWLKRSVDIVLSIFGIILSTPLWLLIILAIKFTSHGPAIYQQERVGMDGRVFQMYKFRSMYTDRSDDEHQELMRKNISNKQEANQGTVQQPIYGKVKDDNRVTLVGAI
;
A
#
# COMPACT_ATOMS: atom_id res chain seq x y z
N ARG A 1 -3.65 -15.45 -21.95
CA ARG A 1 -2.42 -15.81 -22.70
C ARG A 1 -1.29 -15.06 -22.01
N LYS A 2 -0.46 -15.73 -21.20
CA LYS A 2 0.49 -15.12 -20.24
C LYS A 2 1.93 -15.49 -20.56
N THR A 3 2.40 -15.06 -21.72
CA THR A 3 3.79 -15.23 -22.11
C THR A 3 4.24 -13.92 -22.68
N GLU A 4 4.87 -13.10 -21.84
CA GLU A 4 5.48 -11.84 -22.23
C GLU A 4 6.99 -12.10 -22.38
N ILE A 5 7.53 -11.71 -23.52
CA ILE A 5 8.96 -11.77 -23.79
C ILE A 5 9.52 -10.41 -23.40
N ASP A 6 10.32 -10.39 -22.35
CA ASP A 6 11.00 -9.21 -21.83
C ASP A 6 12.50 -9.35 -22.13
N GLN A 7 13.24 -8.24 -22.24
CA GLN A 7 14.66 -8.26 -22.57
C GLN A 7 15.45 -7.47 -21.52
N ILE A 8 16.36 -8.16 -20.82
CA ILE A 8 17.31 -7.51 -19.90
C ILE A 8 18.69 -7.61 -20.54
N GLY A 9 19.18 -6.47 -21.06
CA GLY A 9 20.44 -6.44 -21.82
C GLY A 9 20.34 -7.28 -23.09
N SER A 10 21.21 -8.27 -23.25
CA SER A 10 21.23 -9.19 -24.40
C SER A 10 20.49 -10.51 -24.17
N LEU A 11 19.91 -10.72 -22.98
CA LEU A 11 19.27 -11.99 -22.63
C LEU A 11 17.76 -11.89 -22.84
N PRO A 12 17.17 -12.72 -23.74
CA PRO A 12 15.73 -12.84 -23.85
C PRO A 12 15.19 -13.57 -22.61
N MET A 13 14.22 -12.96 -21.94
CA MET A 13 13.59 -13.48 -20.75
C MET A 13 12.11 -13.74 -21.02
N ILE A 14 11.65 -14.95 -20.71
CA ILE A 14 10.23 -15.30 -20.81
C ILE A 14 9.65 -15.25 -19.40
N LYS A 15 8.73 -14.32 -19.15
CA LYS A 15 7.99 -14.26 -17.89
C LYS A 15 6.89 -15.32 -17.90
N LEU A 16 7.19 -16.47 -17.30
CA LEU A 16 6.23 -17.56 -17.08
C LEU A 16 5.41 -17.26 -15.82
N PHE A 17 4.42 -16.39 -15.93
CA PHE A 17 3.41 -16.24 -14.88
C PHE A 17 2.34 -17.30 -15.06
N GLU A 18 2.50 -18.43 -14.37
CA GLU A 18 1.44 -19.43 -14.29
C GLU A 18 0.37 -18.96 -13.29
N GLU A 19 -0.88 -18.88 -13.76
CA GLU A 19 -2.02 -18.65 -12.88
C GLU A 19 -2.33 -19.98 -12.16
N PRO A 20 -2.17 -20.07 -10.82
CA PRO A 20 -2.32 -21.35 -10.12
C PRO A 20 -3.77 -21.87 -10.09
N LEU A 21 -4.74 -21.00 -10.38
CA LEU A 21 -6.17 -21.33 -10.41
C LEU A 21 -6.70 -21.20 -11.84
N GLN A 22 -6.91 -22.34 -12.52
CA GLN A 22 -7.42 -22.38 -13.89
C GLN A 22 -8.84 -22.96 -13.94
N GLY A 23 -9.61 -22.57 -14.97
CA GLY A 23 -10.93 -23.16 -15.25
C GLY A 23 -11.97 -22.98 -14.13
N PRO A 24 -12.77 -24.02 -13.79
CA PRO A 24 -13.84 -23.95 -12.78
C PRO A 24 -13.35 -23.54 -11.38
N LYS A 25 -12.10 -23.87 -11.01
CA LYS A 25 -11.52 -23.52 -9.71
C LYS A 25 -11.39 -22.00 -9.53
N ARG A 26 -11.09 -21.27 -10.61
CA ARG A 26 -11.01 -19.80 -10.60
C ARG A 26 -12.38 -19.17 -10.33
N TRP A 27 -13.43 -19.71 -10.96
CA TRP A 27 -14.80 -19.26 -10.74
C TRP A 27 -15.26 -19.53 -9.30
N LEU A 28 -15.01 -20.74 -8.79
CA LEU A 28 -15.32 -21.07 -7.39
C LEU A 28 -14.63 -20.12 -6.41
N LYS A 29 -13.32 -19.90 -6.57
CA LYS A 29 -12.57 -18.93 -5.74
C LYS A 29 -13.18 -17.53 -5.82
N ARG A 30 -13.55 -17.08 -7.03
CA ARG A 30 -14.15 -15.75 -7.22
C ARG A 30 -15.49 -15.63 -6.51
N SER A 31 -16.34 -16.65 -6.59
CA SER A 31 -17.63 -16.67 -5.87
C SER A 31 -17.42 -16.65 -4.37
N VAL A 32 -16.50 -17.46 -3.85
CA VAL A 32 -16.14 -17.47 -2.42
C VAL A 32 -15.63 -16.09 -1.98
N ASP A 33 -14.74 -15.47 -2.76
CA ASP A 33 -14.20 -14.14 -2.45
C ASP A 33 -15.30 -13.07 -2.37
N ILE A 34 -16.24 -13.08 -3.31
CA ILE A 34 -17.35 -12.12 -3.31
C ILE A 34 -18.25 -12.33 -2.10
N VAL A 35 -18.65 -13.58 -1.83
CA VAL A 35 -19.55 -13.92 -0.73
C VAL A 35 -18.90 -13.55 0.61
N LEU A 36 -17.67 -14.01 0.87
CA LEU A 36 -16.96 -13.71 2.11
C LEU A 36 -16.67 -12.22 2.27
N SER A 37 -16.37 -11.50 1.18
CA SER A 37 -16.15 -10.06 1.24
C SER A 37 -17.42 -9.30 1.60
N ILE A 38 -18.58 -9.66 1.04
CA ILE A 38 -19.86 -9.03 1.38
C ILE A 38 -20.18 -9.22 2.86
N PHE A 39 -20.06 -10.46 3.36
CA PHE A 39 -20.27 -10.75 4.79
C PHE A 39 -19.27 -9.99 5.67
N GLY A 40 -17.99 -9.96 5.29
CA GLY A 40 -16.95 -9.23 6.00
C GLY A 40 -17.25 -7.73 6.06
N ILE A 41 -17.69 -7.12 4.96
CA ILE A 41 -18.07 -5.71 4.91
C ILE A 41 -19.25 -5.43 5.85
N ILE A 42 -20.33 -6.20 5.76
CA ILE A 42 -21.52 -5.99 6.59
C ILE A 42 -21.18 -6.10 8.08
N LEU A 43 -20.43 -7.15 8.46
CA LEU A 43 -20.05 -7.39 9.85
C LEU A 43 -19.08 -6.32 10.39
N SER A 44 -18.17 -5.83 9.56
CA SER A 44 -17.17 -4.82 9.95
C SER A 44 -17.62 -3.38 9.77
N THR A 45 -18.76 -3.13 9.11
CA THR A 45 -19.35 -1.79 8.92
C THR A 45 -19.44 -0.96 10.21
N PRO A 46 -19.96 -1.47 11.36
CA PRO A 46 -20.00 -0.67 12.59
C PRO A 46 -18.62 -0.22 13.06
N LEU A 47 -17.60 -1.08 12.92
CA LEU A 47 -16.22 -0.73 13.25
C LEU A 47 -15.66 0.34 12.29
N TRP A 48 -15.95 0.21 10.99
CA TRP A 48 -15.52 1.20 10.00
C TRP A 48 -16.10 2.58 10.27
N LEU A 49 -17.36 2.68 10.72
CA LEU A 49 -17.96 3.94 11.12
C LEU A 49 -17.23 4.58 12.30
N LEU A 50 -16.86 3.80 13.32
CA LEU A 50 -16.08 4.29 14.46
C LEU A 50 -14.72 4.84 14.02
N ILE A 51 -14.02 4.12 13.13
CA ILE A 51 -12.73 4.55 12.59
C ILE A 51 -12.88 5.85 11.78
N ILE A 52 -13.92 5.95 10.93
CA ILE A 52 -14.19 7.17 10.15
C ILE A 52 -14.45 8.37 11.07
N LEU A 53 -15.23 8.18 12.14
CA LEU A 53 -15.48 9.22 13.13
C LEU A 53 -14.19 9.64 13.84
N ALA A 54 -13.39 8.67 14.31
CA ALA A 54 -12.10 8.95 14.96
C ALA A 54 -11.19 9.78 14.04
N ILE A 55 -11.05 9.38 12.77
CA ILE A 55 -10.23 10.10 11.79
C ILE A 55 -10.75 11.53 11.56
N LYS A 56 -12.07 11.70 11.42
CA LYS A 56 -12.71 13.01 11.21
C LYS A 56 -12.58 13.95 12.40
N PHE A 57 -12.60 13.42 13.62
CA PHE A 57 -12.41 14.23 14.84
C PHE A 57 -10.95 14.58 15.09
N THR A 58 -9.99 13.72 14.71
CA THR A 58 -8.56 13.98 14.91
C THR A 58 -7.93 14.82 13.78
N SER A 59 -8.46 14.75 12.56
CA SER A 59 -7.82 15.38 11.39
C SER A 59 -8.83 15.82 10.32
N HIS A 60 -8.61 17.01 9.75
CA HIS A 60 -9.48 17.57 8.71
C HIS A 60 -9.35 16.78 7.37
N GLY A 61 -10.46 16.72 6.61
CA GLY A 61 -10.50 16.13 5.26
C GLY A 61 -11.15 14.72 5.16
N PRO A 62 -11.04 14.02 4.02
CA PRO A 62 -11.67 12.72 3.76
C PRO A 62 -11.03 11.54 4.50
N ALA A 63 -11.81 10.76 5.26
CA ALA A 63 -11.30 9.64 6.06
C ALA A 63 -10.74 8.44 5.25
N ILE A 64 -11.06 8.38 3.95
CA ILE A 64 -10.60 7.32 3.05
C ILE A 64 -9.59 7.91 2.07
N TYR A 65 -8.43 7.24 1.96
CA TYR A 65 -7.40 7.51 0.98
C TYR A 65 -7.44 6.46 -0.14
N GLN A 66 -7.23 6.93 -1.37
CA GLN A 66 -7.21 6.09 -2.58
C GLN A 66 -5.78 5.95 -3.08
N GLN A 67 -5.33 4.72 -3.29
CA GLN A 67 -4.00 4.41 -3.81
C GLN A 67 -4.08 3.56 -5.07
N GLU A 68 -3.46 3.99 -6.16
CA GLU A 68 -3.30 3.17 -7.36
C GLU A 68 -2.42 1.95 -7.08
N ARG A 69 -2.89 0.77 -7.50
CA ARG A 69 -2.14 -0.49 -7.42
C ARG A 69 -2.32 -1.29 -8.70
N VAL A 70 -1.25 -1.99 -9.09
CA VAL A 70 -1.27 -2.95 -10.21
C VAL A 70 -1.89 -4.25 -9.72
N GLY A 71 -2.99 -4.65 -10.36
CA GLY A 71 -3.74 -5.86 -10.05
C GLY A 71 -3.55 -6.97 -11.08
N MET A 72 -4.56 -7.84 -11.19
CA MET A 72 -4.55 -9.01 -12.07
C MET A 72 -4.40 -8.61 -13.54
N ASP A 73 -3.45 -9.24 -14.21
CA ASP A 73 -3.08 -9.02 -15.62
C ASP A 73 -2.62 -7.58 -15.90
N GLY A 74 -1.93 -6.96 -14.94
CA GLY A 74 -1.39 -5.61 -15.08
C GLY A 74 -2.45 -4.49 -14.99
N ARG A 75 -3.72 -4.82 -14.77
CA ARG A 75 -4.79 -3.83 -14.66
C ARG A 75 -4.65 -3.03 -13.39
N VAL A 76 -4.53 -1.71 -13.53
CA VAL A 76 -4.50 -0.78 -12.40
C VAL A 76 -5.88 -0.67 -11.76
N PHE A 77 -5.94 -0.63 -10.43
CA PHE A 77 -7.16 -0.40 -9.67
C PHE A 77 -6.91 0.50 -8.46
N GLN A 78 -7.97 1.17 -8.00
CA GLN A 78 -7.95 1.99 -6.80
C GLN A 78 -8.13 1.14 -5.55
N MET A 79 -7.09 1.12 -4.71
CA MET A 79 -7.13 0.54 -3.38
C MET A 79 -7.58 1.60 -2.37
N TYR A 80 -8.71 1.34 -1.70
CA TYR A 80 -9.24 2.19 -0.64
C TYR A 80 -8.67 1.77 0.72
N LYS A 81 -8.19 2.72 1.51
CA LYS A 81 -7.74 2.52 2.89
C LYS A 81 -8.14 3.68 3.78
N PHE A 82 -8.19 3.46 5.09
CA PHE A 82 -8.34 4.56 6.03
C PHE A 82 -7.12 5.46 6.01
N ARG A 83 -7.35 6.76 6.16
CA ARG A 83 -6.31 7.78 6.17
C ARG A 83 -5.56 7.73 7.51
N SER A 84 -4.27 7.47 7.46
CA SER A 84 -3.37 7.50 8.61
C SER A 84 -2.45 8.73 8.63
N MET A 85 -2.47 9.57 7.60
CA MET A 85 -1.61 10.77 7.51
C MET A 85 -2.44 12.06 7.39
N TYR A 86 -1.97 13.15 8.00
CA TYR A 86 -2.51 14.49 7.85
C TYR A 86 -2.38 14.98 6.40
N THR A 87 -3.35 15.78 5.96
CA THR A 87 -3.40 16.29 4.57
C THR A 87 -2.73 17.64 4.40
N ASP A 88 -2.52 18.35 5.51
CA ASP A 88 -1.98 19.71 5.61
C ASP A 88 -0.49 19.74 6.01
N ARG A 89 0.16 18.58 6.11
CA ARG A 89 1.58 18.46 6.46
C ARG A 89 2.44 18.27 5.20
N SER A 90 3.60 18.92 5.15
CA SER A 90 4.52 18.80 4.01
C SER A 90 5.34 17.50 4.08
N ASP A 91 5.73 16.99 2.90
CA ASP A 91 6.56 15.79 2.72
C ASP A 91 8.07 16.14 2.68
N ASP A 92 8.44 17.37 3.00
CA ASP A 92 9.80 17.90 2.77
C ASP A 92 10.88 17.10 3.51
N GLU A 93 10.64 16.76 4.78
CA GLU A 93 11.57 15.96 5.60
C GLU A 93 11.83 14.58 4.98
N HIS A 94 10.77 13.93 4.50
CA HIS A 94 10.87 12.62 3.86
C HIS A 94 11.56 12.73 2.49
N GLN A 95 11.30 13.78 1.72
CA GLN A 95 12.00 14.02 0.45
C GLN A 95 13.49 14.28 0.65
N GLU A 96 13.87 15.07 1.66
CA GLU A 96 15.27 15.30 2.01
C GLU A 96 15.94 13.99 2.43
N LEU A 97 15.27 13.19 3.25
CA LEU A 97 15.75 11.86 3.63
C LEU A 97 15.93 10.95 2.40
N MET A 98 14.98 10.95 1.47
CA MET A 98 15.09 10.16 0.22
C MET A 98 16.29 10.61 -0.62
N ARG A 99 16.53 11.92 -0.73
CA ARG A 99 17.72 12.45 -1.43
C ARG A 99 19.01 11.95 -0.76
N LYS A 100 19.08 11.99 0.57
CA LYS A 100 20.24 11.48 1.32
C LYS A 100 20.43 9.97 1.11
N ASN A 101 19.34 9.19 1.13
CA ASN A 101 19.35 7.75 0.88
C ASN A 101 19.90 7.41 -0.51
N ILE A 102 19.41 8.08 -1.56
CA ILE A 102 19.86 7.86 -2.94
C ILE A 102 21.34 8.26 -3.11
N SER A 103 21.80 9.30 -2.40
CA SER A 103 23.21 9.71 -2.38
C SER A 103 24.13 8.83 -1.51
N ASN A 104 23.62 7.72 -0.95
CA ASN A 104 24.34 6.81 -0.05
C ASN A 104 25.02 7.52 1.14
N LYS A 105 24.41 8.59 1.64
CA LYS A 105 24.90 9.29 2.84
C LYS A 105 24.55 8.50 4.10
N GLN A 106 25.50 8.34 5.02
CA GLN A 106 25.27 7.64 6.29
C GLN A 106 24.19 8.33 7.16
N GLU A 107 24.03 9.65 7.03
CA GLU A 107 22.97 10.46 7.67
C GLU A 107 21.55 10.06 7.27
N ALA A 108 21.40 9.29 6.18
CA ALA A 108 20.10 8.77 5.77
C ALA A 108 19.62 7.61 6.65
N ASN A 109 20.52 7.04 7.46
CA ASN A 109 20.17 6.04 8.46
C ASN A 109 19.43 6.69 9.63
N GLN A 110 18.15 6.38 9.76
CA GLN A 110 17.29 6.81 10.87
C GLN A 110 17.26 5.82 12.05
N GLY A 111 18.00 4.71 11.94
CA GLY A 111 18.09 3.65 12.93
C GLY A 111 19.45 3.59 13.64
N THR A 112 19.66 2.51 14.40
CA THR A 112 20.95 2.25 15.08
C THR A 112 21.91 1.54 14.11
N VAL A 113 23.21 1.51 14.42
CA VAL A 113 24.19 0.74 13.64
C VAL A 113 23.80 -0.74 13.51
N GLN A 114 23.26 -1.35 14.56
CA GLN A 114 22.76 -2.74 14.51
C GLN A 114 21.42 -2.90 13.75
N GLN A 115 20.61 -1.84 13.65
CA GLN A 115 19.29 -1.87 13.02
C GLN A 115 19.08 -0.61 12.17
N PRO A 116 19.70 -0.57 10.98
CA PRO A 116 19.62 0.61 10.14
C PRO A 116 18.23 0.76 9.53
N ILE A 117 17.75 2.00 9.46
CA ILE A 117 16.46 2.35 8.85
C ILE A 117 16.75 3.32 7.70
N TYR A 118 16.63 2.82 6.48
CA TYR A 118 16.70 3.62 5.26
C TYR A 118 15.32 3.70 4.62
N GLY A 119 15.05 4.77 3.86
CA GLY A 119 13.80 4.87 3.12
C GLY A 119 12.57 5.26 3.96
N LYS A 120 12.69 5.45 5.27
CA LYS A 120 11.59 5.84 6.17
C LYS A 120 12.05 6.87 7.18
N VAL A 121 11.23 7.90 7.39
CA VAL A 121 11.42 8.88 8.46
C VAL A 121 11.04 8.22 9.78
N LYS A 122 11.89 8.36 10.80
CA LYS A 122 11.57 7.97 12.17
C LYS A 122 10.68 9.05 12.78
N ASP A 123 9.60 8.64 13.45
CA ASP A 123 8.62 9.53 14.09
C ASP A 123 8.05 10.59 13.13
N ASP A 124 7.54 10.12 11.98
CA ASP A 124 6.99 10.96 10.91
C ASP A 124 5.81 11.84 11.39
N ASN A 125 6.01 13.16 11.37
CA ASN A 125 5.04 14.16 11.85
C ASN A 125 3.73 14.19 11.04
N ARG A 126 3.70 13.52 9.88
CA ARG A 126 2.53 13.44 9.02
C ARG A 126 1.57 12.36 9.50
N VAL A 127 2.00 11.41 10.34
CA VAL A 127 1.13 10.35 10.83
C VAL A 127 0.15 10.91 11.87
N THR A 128 -1.13 10.59 11.74
CA THR A 128 -2.16 11.00 12.69
C THR A 128 -2.06 10.17 13.97
N LEU A 129 -2.57 10.70 15.08
CA LEU A 129 -2.58 9.95 16.35
C LEU A 129 -3.31 8.61 16.21
N VAL A 130 -4.46 8.60 15.53
CA VAL A 130 -5.22 7.37 15.23
C VAL A 130 -4.46 6.44 14.29
N GLY A 131 -3.67 6.99 13.36
CA GLY A 131 -2.85 6.21 12.43
C GLY A 131 -1.58 5.62 13.04
N ALA A 132 -1.19 6.09 14.24
CA ALA A 132 -0.04 5.59 14.98
C ALA A 132 -0.38 4.48 16.00
N ILE A 133 -1.67 4.25 16.27
CA ILE A 133 -2.20 3.15 17.10
C ILE A 133 -2.22 1.86 16.27
#